data_AF-A0A920KVJ8-F1
#
_entry.id   AF-A0A920KVJ8-F1
#
_cell.length_a   1.000
_cell.length_b   1.000
_cell.length_c   1.000
_cell.angle_alpha   90.00
_cell.angle_beta   90.00
_cell.angle_gamma   90.00
#
_symmetry.space_group_name_H-M   'P 1'
#
loop_
_entity.id
_entity.type
_entity.pdbx_description
1 polymer ?
#
loop_
_entity_poly.entity_id
_entity_poly.type
_entity_poly.pdbx_seq_one_letter_code
_entity_poly.pdbx_strand_id
1 'polypeptide(L)'
;MLLFIAFPLVSVVLQSVHTAHEAVLVTVENCGPFGCKKETTIDQDATSAIRAAEPLGRFVGLDIYFDRGHLAIAEVKQAWTSTKSLSAFFQTIGNLPFYRSMAFTLTFTFTVTPVLIVLGLMIALGLIL
;
A
#
# COMPACT_ATOMS: atom_id res chain seq x y z
N MET A 1 -14.32 24.80 17.80
CA MET A 1 -14.59 23.44 17.26
C MET A 1 -13.94 23.23 15.90
N LEU A 2 -14.17 24.10 14.90
CA LEU A 2 -13.54 23.97 13.57
C LEU A 2 -12.00 23.94 13.58
N LEU A 3 -11.33 24.77 14.40
CA LEU A 3 -9.86 24.75 14.51
C LEU A 3 -9.30 23.39 14.95
N PHE A 4 -9.98 22.70 15.86
CA PHE A 4 -9.57 21.37 16.34
C PHE A 4 -9.82 20.26 15.32
N ILE A 5 -10.69 20.48 14.33
CA ILE A 5 -10.94 19.53 13.23
C ILE A 5 -10.01 19.84 12.05
N ALA A 6 -9.81 21.13 11.74
CA ALA A 6 -9.00 21.56 10.61
C ALA A 6 -7.50 21.32 10.82
N PHE A 7 -6.99 21.52 12.04
CA PHE A 7 -5.55 21.39 12.32
C PHE A 7 -5.01 19.96 12.09
N PRO A 8 -5.68 18.88 12.58
CA PRO A 8 -5.26 17.52 12.25
C PRO A 8 -5.33 17.19 10.75
N LEU A 9 -6.32 17.73 10.03
CA LEU A 9 -6.45 17.51 8.59
C LEU A 9 -5.27 18.10 7.81
N VAL A 10 -4.84 19.32 8.15
CA VAL A 10 -3.66 19.93 7.51
C VAL A 10 -2.42 19.07 7.73
N SER A 11 -2.24 18.53 8.94
CA SER A 11 -1.12 17.63 9.25
C SER A 11 -1.15 16.36 8.40
N VAL A 12 -2.33 15.72 8.26
CA VAL A 12 -2.48 14.49 7.47
C VAL A 12 -2.21 14.76 5.99
N VAL A 13 -2.71 15.88 5.44
CA VAL A 13 -2.48 16.24 4.04
C VAL A 13 -1.00 16.52 3.76
N LEU A 14 -0.29 17.18 4.69
CA LEU A 14 1.14 17.41 4.54
C LEU A 14 1.93 16.10 4.61
N GLN A 15 1.55 15.17 5.50
CA GLN A 15 2.22 13.88 5.61
C GLN A 15 1.91 12.95 4.43
N SER A 16 0.73 13.06 3.82
CA SER A 16 0.31 12.15 2.75
C SER A 16 1.07 12.33 1.43
N VAL A 17 1.79 13.44 1.27
CA VAL A 17 2.63 13.74 0.11
C VAL A 17 4.13 13.45 0.34
N HIS A 18 4.48 12.88 1.49
CA HIS A 18 5.84 12.46 1.81
C HIS A 18 5.95 10.93 1.92
N THR A 19 7.10 10.37 1.51
CA THR A 19 7.44 8.95 1.72
C THR A 19 8.61 8.80 2.67
N ALA A 20 8.75 7.61 3.27
CA ALA A 20 9.96 7.25 3.98
C ALA A 20 11.20 7.34 3.08
N HIS A 21 12.34 7.69 3.68
CA HIS A 21 13.64 7.66 3.00
C HIS A 21 14.05 6.22 2.69
N GLU A 22 14.62 6.03 1.50
CA GLU A 22 15.20 4.74 1.13
C GLU A 22 16.42 4.44 2.02
N ALA A 23 16.56 3.17 2.41
CA ALA A 23 17.69 2.73 3.22
C ALA A 23 18.99 2.80 2.40
N VAL A 24 20.04 3.40 2.96
CA VAL A 24 21.34 3.45 2.30
C VAL A 24 21.95 2.04 2.34
N LEU A 25 22.12 1.42 1.18
CA LEU A 25 22.66 0.07 1.05
C LEU A 25 24.17 0.14 0.83
N VAL A 26 24.93 -0.55 1.68
CA VAL A 26 26.38 -0.67 1.57
C VAL A 26 26.74 -2.15 1.42
N THR A 27 27.64 -2.45 0.48
CA THR A 27 28.17 -3.81 0.32
C THR A 27 29.25 -4.05 1.36
N VAL A 28 28.97 -4.91 2.34
CA VAL A 28 29.89 -5.24 3.41
C VAL A 28 30.34 -6.69 3.24
N GLU A 29 31.64 -6.94 3.42
CA GLU A 29 32.17 -8.30 3.38
C GLU A 29 31.94 -8.98 4.73
N ASN A 30 31.00 -9.93 4.75
CA ASN A 30 30.71 -10.75 5.90
C ASN A 30 31.65 -11.97 5.89
N CYS A 31 32.69 -11.92 6.73
CA CYS A 31 33.70 -12.96 6.84
C CYS A 31 33.28 -14.01 7.87
N GLY A 32 32.95 -15.21 7.39
CA GLY A 32 32.72 -16.39 8.22
C GLY A 32 33.94 -17.31 8.29
N PRO A 33 33.89 -18.39 9.09
CA PRO A 33 34.98 -19.35 9.24
C PRO A 33 35.34 -20.12 7.95
N PHE A 34 34.54 -19.99 6.88
CA PHE A 34 34.74 -20.62 5.58
C PHE A 34 35.00 -19.59 4.44
N GLY A 35 35.29 -18.33 4.76
CA GLY A 35 35.63 -17.27 3.80
C GLY A 35 34.69 -16.06 3.86
N CYS A 36 35.09 -14.99 3.15
CA CYS A 36 34.35 -13.74 3.10
C CYS A 36 33.34 -13.73 1.94
N LYS A 37 32.08 -13.41 2.24
CA LYS A 37 31.02 -13.19 1.25
C LYS A 37 30.59 -11.73 1.26
N LYS A 38 30.44 -11.14 0.08
CA LYS A 38 29.88 -9.79 -0.06
C LYS A 38 28.37 -9.88 0.15
N GLU A 39 27.86 -9.22 1.17
CA GLU A 39 26.44 -9.10 1.46
C GLU A 39 26.06 -7.61 1.49
N THR A 40 24.96 -7.27 0.82
CA THR A 40 24.42 -5.91 0.85
C THR A 40 23.69 -5.72 2.17
N THR A 41 24.22 -4.89 3.05
CA THR A 41 23.59 -4.55 4.33
C THR A 41 23.17 -3.09 4.35
N ILE A 42 22.23 -2.76 5.24
CA ILE A 42 21.76 -1.39 5.42
C ILE A 42 22.76 -0.66 6.32
N ASP A 43 23.27 0.46 5.84
CA ASP A 43 24.03 1.40 6.65
C ASP A 43 23.05 2.18 7.54
N GLN A 44 22.99 1.77 8.81
CA GLN A 44 22.09 2.36 9.80
C GLN A 44 22.50 3.78 10.15
N ASP A 45 23.79 4.10 10.15
CA ASP A 45 24.30 5.41 10.52
C ASP A 45 23.95 6.43 9.43
N ALA A 46 24.24 6.10 8.17
CA ALA A 46 23.88 6.94 7.02
C ALA A 46 22.36 7.10 6.88
N THR A 47 21.59 6.02 7.07
CA THR A 47 20.12 6.08 7.04
C THR A 47 19.57 6.91 8.20
N SER A 48 20.18 6.86 9.39
CA SER A 48 19.76 7.67 10.54
C SER A 48 20.06 9.15 10.35
N ALA A 49 21.19 9.49 9.74
CA ALA A 49 21.58 10.87 9.45
C ALA A 49 20.58 11.54 8.50
N ILE A 50 20.13 10.84 7.46
CA ILE A 50 19.12 11.35 6.52
C ILE A 50 17.76 11.56 7.23
N ARG A 51 17.35 10.61 8.08
CA ARG A 51 16.11 10.74 8.87
C ARG A 51 16.17 11.91 9.87
N ALA A 52 17.34 12.18 10.44
CA ALA A 52 17.53 13.31 11.35
C ALA A 52 17.53 14.66 10.61
N ALA A 53 18.09 14.70 9.39
CA ALA A 53 18.08 15.90 8.56
C ALA A 53 16.69 16.24 8.03
N GLU A 54 15.91 15.23 7.61
CA GLU A 54 14.59 15.39 7.00
C GLU A 54 13.55 14.49 7.70
N PRO A 55 13.01 14.92 8.86
CA PRO A 55 12.16 14.07 9.71
C PRO A 55 10.77 13.79 9.12
N LEU A 56 10.29 14.63 8.20
CA LEU A 56 9.02 14.43 7.50
C LEU A 56 9.11 13.39 6.38
N GLY A 57 10.32 12.93 6.03
CA GLY A 57 10.57 12.06 4.89
C GLY A 57 10.82 12.84 3.60
N ARG A 58 10.92 12.10 2.49
CA ARG A 58 11.13 12.65 1.16
C ARG A 58 9.81 13.17 0.60
N PHE A 59 9.78 14.41 0.12
CA PHE A 59 8.63 14.96 -0.58
C PHE A 59 8.48 14.34 -1.97
N VAL A 60 7.30 13.79 -2.28
CA VAL A 60 7.02 13.10 -3.55
C VAL A 60 5.73 13.62 -4.21
N GLY A 61 4.92 14.41 -3.49
CA GLY A 61 3.73 15.03 -4.04
C GLY A 61 2.63 14.02 -4.37
N LEU A 62 1.99 14.18 -5.53
CA LEU A 62 0.91 13.30 -5.99
C LEU A 62 1.41 11.99 -6.58
N ASP A 63 2.70 11.89 -6.92
CA ASP A 63 3.27 10.71 -7.55
C ASP A 63 3.19 9.47 -6.63
N ILE A 64 3.13 9.66 -5.30
CA ILE A 64 2.84 8.60 -4.31
C ILE A 64 1.59 7.81 -4.66
N TYR A 65 0.52 8.51 -5.05
CA TYR A 65 -0.76 7.87 -5.30
C TYR A 65 -0.75 7.12 -6.63
N PHE A 66 -0.01 7.62 -7.61
CA PHE A 66 0.06 7.04 -8.96
C PHE A 66 1.10 5.95 -9.12
N ASP A 67 1.97 5.78 -8.13
CA ASP A 67 2.99 4.75 -8.09
C ASP A 67 2.40 3.32 -8.19
N ARG A 68 3.26 2.39 -8.60
CA ARG A 68 2.99 0.96 -8.76
C ARG A 68 2.42 0.29 -7.50
N GLY A 69 2.80 0.79 -6.31
CA GLY A 69 2.28 0.30 -5.05
C GLY A 69 0.83 0.69 -4.74
N HIS A 70 0.33 1.77 -5.38
CA HIS A 70 -0.97 2.37 -5.09
C HIS A 70 -1.91 2.25 -6.29
N LEU A 71 -2.07 3.30 -7.12
CA LEU A 71 -3.01 3.25 -8.25
C LEU A 71 -2.40 2.59 -9.50
N ALA A 72 -1.07 2.54 -9.62
CA ALA A 72 -0.36 1.92 -10.74
C ALA A 72 -0.94 2.32 -12.11
N ILE A 73 -1.22 3.62 -12.30
CA ILE A 73 -1.98 4.11 -13.47
C ILE A 73 -1.25 3.80 -14.77
N ALA A 74 0.08 3.87 -14.77
CA ALA A 74 0.89 3.55 -15.93
C ALA A 74 0.73 2.07 -16.34
N GLU A 75 0.80 1.15 -15.37
CA GLU A 75 0.64 -0.28 -15.56
C GLU A 75 -0.78 -0.63 -15.99
N VAL A 76 -1.79 0.03 -15.43
CA VAL A 76 -3.20 -0.15 -15.81
C VAL A 76 -3.43 0.30 -17.25
N LYS A 77 -2.89 1.47 -17.64
CA LYS A 77 -2.95 1.98 -19.01
C LYS A 77 -2.21 1.04 -19.97
N GLN A 78 -1.05 0.54 -19.57
CA GLN A 78 -0.29 -0.43 -20.36
C GLN A 78 -1.08 -1.74 -20.52
N ALA A 79 -1.65 -2.27 -19.44
CA ALA A 79 -2.47 -3.48 -19.48
C ALA A 79 -3.70 -3.29 -20.40
N TRP A 80 -4.32 -2.11 -20.38
CA TRP A 80 -5.47 -1.78 -21.23
C TRP A 80 -5.12 -1.80 -22.72
N THR A 81 -4.00 -1.20 -23.09
CA THR A 81 -3.55 -1.11 -24.49
C THR A 81 -2.95 -2.41 -25.03
N SER A 82 -2.32 -3.21 -24.17
CA SER A 82 -1.61 -4.44 -24.57
C SER A 82 -2.50 -5.69 -24.59
N THR A 83 -3.62 -5.68 -23.87
CA THR A 83 -4.42 -6.89 -23.70
C THR A 83 -5.59 -6.96 -24.69
N LYS A 84 -5.76 -8.11 -25.34
CA LYS A 84 -6.83 -8.34 -26.32
C LYS A 84 -8.14 -8.86 -25.71
N SER A 85 -8.13 -9.32 -24.46
CA SER A 85 -9.29 -9.90 -23.78
C SER A 85 -9.47 -9.36 -22.37
N LEU A 86 -10.73 -9.22 -21.92
CA LEU A 86 -11.04 -8.72 -20.58
C LEU A 86 -10.47 -9.64 -19.48
N SER A 87 -10.50 -10.95 -19.68
CA SER A 87 -9.94 -11.91 -18.70
C SER A 87 -8.44 -11.71 -18.49
N ALA A 88 -7.67 -11.56 -19.56
CA ALA A 88 -6.22 -11.32 -19.45
C ALA A 88 -5.91 -9.94 -18.83
N PHE A 89 -6.81 -8.97 -18.98
CA PHE A 89 -6.65 -7.65 -18.37
C PHE A 89 -6.82 -7.74 -16.85
N PHE A 90 -7.88 -8.42 -16.39
CA PHE A 90 -8.09 -8.68 -14.96
C PHE A 90 -6.99 -9.53 -14.35
N GLN A 91 -6.42 -10.48 -15.09
CA GLN A 91 -5.29 -11.28 -14.61
C GLN A 91 -4.01 -10.43 -14.44
N THR A 92 -3.74 -9.53 -15.40
CA THR A 92 -2.61 -8.60 -15.33
C THR A 92 -2.75 -7.63 -14.16
N ILE A 93 -3.91 -7.00 -14.03
CA ILE A 93 -4.18 -6.04 -12.95
C ILE A 93 -4.26 -6.73 -11.58
N GLY A 94 -4.78 -7.96 -11.51
CA GLY A 94 -4.87 -8.73 -10.26
C GLY A 94 -3.51 -9.05 -9.63
N ASN A 95 -2.41 -8.96 -10.39
CA ASN A 95 -1.05 -9.09 -9.86
C ASN A 95 -0.53 -7.82 -9.16
N LEU A 96 -1.22 -6.68 -9.31
CA LEU A 96 -0.87 -5.43 -8.62
C LEU A 96 -1.43 -5.45 -7.19
N PRO A 97 -0.67 -4.96 -6.20
CA PRO A 97 -0.99 -5.11 -4.78
C PRO A 97 -2.33 -4.46 -4.38
N PHE A 98 -2.61 -3.26 -4.89
CA PHE A 98 -3.84 -2.52 -4.62
C PHE A 98 -5.08 -3.21 -5.19
N TYR A 99 -5.03 -3.65 -6.44
CA TYR A 99 -6.17 -4.30 -7.08
C TYR A 99 -6.47 -5.66 -6.47
N ARG A 100 -5.42 -6.38 -6.03
CA ARG A 100 -5.56 -7.62 -5.30
C ARG A 100 -6.27 -7.43 -3.95
N SER A 101 -5.89 -6.41 -3.18
CA SER A 101 -6.55 -6.13 -1.89
C SER A 101 -7.98 -5.63 -2.09
N MET A 102 -8.24 -4.80 -3.10
CA MET A 102 -9.59 -4.37 -3.45
C MET A 102 -10.50 -5.55 -3.83
N ALA A 103 -10.00 -6.51 -4.61
CA ALA A 103 -10.75 -7.70 -4.98
C ALA A 103 -11.14 -8.54 -3.75
N PHE A 104 -10.23 -8.68 -2.78
CA PHE A 104 -10.53 -9.33 -1.49
C PHE A 104 -11.64 -8.59 -0.73
N THR A 105 -11.53 -7.26 -0.60
CA THR A 105 -12.53 -6.44 0.10
C THR A 105 -13.90 -6.52 -0.55
N LEU A 106 -13.98 -6.46 -1.88
CA LEU A 106 -15.24 -6.60 -2.62
C LEU A 106 -15.83 -7.99 -2.44
N THR A 107 -15.01 -9.04 -2.57
CA THR A 107 -15.46 -10.42 -2.38
C THR A 107 -16.01 -10.64 -0.97
N PHE A 108 -15.29 -10.16 0.05
CA PHE A 108 -15.72 -10.21 1.44
C PHE A 108 -17.05 -9.47 1.62
N THR A 109 -17.15 -8.25 1.10
CA THR A 109 -18.37 -7.43 1.23
C THR A 109 -19.56 -8.11 0.54
N PHE A 110 -19.40 -8.58 -0.69
CA PHE A 110 -20.48 -9.22 -1.44
C PHE A 110 -20.85 -10.62 -0.94
N THR A 111 -19.99 -11.26 -0.15
CA THR A 111 -20.29 -12.57 0.45
C THR A 111 -20.89 -12.42 1.83
N VAL A 112 -20.25 -11.65 2.70
CA VAL A 112 -20.62 -11.56 4.12
C VAL A 112 -21.86 -10.70 4.32
N THR A 113 -21.97 -9.57 3.62
CA THR A 113 -23.13 -8.67 3.77
C THR A 113 -24.47 -9.37 3.54
N PRO A 114 -24.71 -10.08 2.42
CA PRO A 114 -26.00 -10.76 2.23
C PRO A 114 -26.24 -11.87 3.26
N VAL A 115 -25.21 -12.62 3.66
CA VAL A 115 -25.34 -13.66 4.69
C VAL A 115 -25.77 -13.05 6.03
N LEU A 116 -25.16 -11.94 6.43
CA LEU A 116 -25.51 -11.24 7.66
C LEU A 116 -26.91 -10.62 7.58
N ILE A 117 -27.32 -10.09 6.43
CA ILE A 117 -28.68 -9.58 6.23
C ILE A 117 -29.71 -10.70 6.40
N VAL A 118 -29.49 -11.87 5.76
CA VAL A 118 -30.40 -13.01 5.87
C VAL A 118 -30.47 -13.53 7.30
N LEU A 119 -29.31 -13.68 7.97
CA LEU A 119 -29.25 -14.10 9.36
C LEU A 119 -29.96 -13.10 10.30
N GLY A 120 -29.69 -11.81 10.12
CA GLY A 120 -30.36 -10.74 10.87
C GLY A 120 -31.88 -10.77 10.67
N LEU A 121 -32.35 -11.01 9.43
CA LEU A 121 -33.77 -11.13 9.13
C LEU A 121 -34.40 -12.36 9.82
N MET A 122 -33.73 -13.51 9.81
CA MET A 122 -34.24 -14.72 10.49
C MET A 122 -34.39 -14.50 12.00
N ILE A 123 -33.40 -13.85 12.64
CA ILE A 123 -33.46 -13.52 14.07
C ILE A 123 -34.61 -12.54 14.35
N ALA A 124 -34.77 -11.50 13.52
CA ALA A 124 -35.82 -10.51 13.69
C ALA A 124 -37.22 -11.14 13.62
N LEU A 125 -37.44 -12.06 12.66
CA LEU A 125 -38.71 -12.77 12.52
C LEU A 125 -38.94 -13.78 13.66
N GLY A 126 -37.90 -14.49 14.10
CA GLY A 126 -37.99 -15.47 15.19
C GLY A 126 -38.24 -14.87 16.57
N LEU A 127 -37.87 -13.61 16.81
CA LEU A 127 -38.20 -12.87 18.05
C LEU A 127 -39.62 -12.31 18.06
N ILE A 128 -40.25 -12.18 16.90
CA ILE A 128 -41.59 -11.59 16.71
C ILE A 128 -42.70 -12.65 16.69
N LEU A 129 -42.34 -13.92 16.45
CA LEU A 129 -43.26 -15.07 16.45
C LEU A 129 -43.27 -15.76 17.82
#